data_AF-A0ABD5E630-F1
#
_entry.id   AF-A0ABD5E630-F1
#
_cell.length_a   1.000
_cell.length_b   1.000
_cell.length_c   1.000
_cell.angle_alpha   90.00
_cell.angle_beta   90.00
_cell.angle_gamma   90.00
#
_symmetry.space_group_name_H-M   'P 1'
#
loop_
_entity.id
_entity.type
_entity.pdbx_description
1 polymer ?
#
loop_
_entity_poly.entity_id
_entity_poly.type
_entity_poly.pdbx_seq_one_letter_code
_entity_poly.pdbx_strand_id
1 'polypeptide(L)'
;MSAPAALRPYVITRGRARAAYGIALEALLTTRQAPRPLHLNPEERTLLDLCARPTALAEAAARLGLPLGLTRVLASDLVVQGLLTVSESVPPEVRLLRDVLAGLRRMT
;
A
#
# COMPACT_ATOMS: atom_id res chain seq x y z
N MET A 1 -15.12 18.30 -28.78
CA MET A 1 -14.44 18.35 -27.46
C MET A 1 -15.47 17.98 -26.40
N SER A 2 -15.44 16.76 -25.88
CA SER A 2 -16.32 16.34 -24.78
C SER A 2 -15.43 15.92 -23.60
N ALA A 3 -15.56 16.62 -22.48
CA ALA A 3 -14.84 16.30 -21.26
C ALA A 3 -15.25 14.90 -20.76
N PRO A 4 -14.33 14.08 -20.23
CA PRO A 4 -14.72 12.82 -19.62
C PRO A 4 -15.57 13.14 -18.39
N ALA A 5 -16.72 12.48 -18.27
CA ALA A 5 -17.59 12.58 -17.10
C ALA A 5 -16.75 12.29 -15.85
N ALA A 6 -16.64 13.30 -14.97
CA ALA A 6 -15.94 13.15 -13.70
C ALA A 6 -16.64 12.08 -12.87
N LEU A 7 -16.06 10.88 -12.86
CA LEU A 7 -16.48 9.78 -12.01
C LEU A 7 -16.49 10.27 -10.56
N ARG A 8 -17.66 10.29 -9.92
CA ARG A 8 -17.79 10.69 -8.51
C ARG A 8 -17.14 9.62 -7.63
N PRO A 9 -16.00 9.90 -6.98
CA PRO A 9 -15.26 8.89 -6.23
C PRO A 9 -15.84 8.76 -4.81
N TYR A 10 -17.07 8.24 -4.67
CA TYR A 10 -17.73 8.19 -3.36
C TYR A 10 -18.49 6.89 -3.03
N VAL A 11 -18.50 5.89 -3.90
CA VAL A 11 -19.42 4.74 -3.73
C VAL A 11 -18.76 3.49 -3.15
N ILE A 12 -17.43 3.34 -3.17
CA ILE A 12 -16.79 2.03 -2.92
C ILE A 12 -16.43 1.74 -1.46
N THR A 13 -16.52 2.69 -0.53
CA THR A 13 -16.05 2.48 0.87
C THR A 13 -17.15 2.35 1.94
N ARG A 14 -18.39 2.01 1.56
CA ARG A 14 -19.54 1.95 2.50
C ARG A 14 -19.69 3.21 3.39
N GLY A 15 -19.34 4.40 2.86
CA GLY A 15 -19.40 5.67 3.58
C GLY A 15 -18.13 6.08 4.35
N ARG A 16 -17.06 5.29 4.35
CA ARG A 16 -15.78 5.68 4.96
C ARG A 16 -14.90 6.43 3.96
N ALA A 17 -14.98 7.76 3.96
CA ALA A 17 -14.12 8.61 3.11
C ALA A 17 -12.65 8.68 3.60
N ARG A 18 -12.34 8.07 4.75
CA ARG A 18 -11.02 8.14 5.40
C ARG A 18 -10.57 6.74 5.79
N ALA A 19 -9.34 6.41 5.43
CA ALA A 19 -8.65 5.23 5.93
C ALA A 19 -8.59 5.26 7.46
N ALA A 20 -8.81 4.12 8.11
CA ALA A 20 -8.70 4.01 9.57
C ALA A 20 -7.29 4.37 10.07
N TYR A 21 -6.27 4.16 9.22
CA TYR A 21 -4.87 4.51 9.47
C TYR A 21 -4.27 5.30 8.30
N GLY A 22 -3.40 6.26 8.62
CA GLY A 22 -2.66 7.02 7.62
C GLY A 22 -1.49 6.21 7.06
N ILE A 23 -1.75 5.26 6.16
CA ILE A 23 -0.69 4.48 5.51
C ILE A 23 0.05 5.38 4.51
N ALA A 24 1.35 5.59 4.74
CA ALA A 24 2.22 6.36 3.87
C ALA A 24 2.36 5.69 2.48
N LEU A 25 2.73 6.48 1.47
CA LEU A 25 2.81 6.02 0.07
C LEU A 25 3.87 4.90 -0.10
N GLU A 26 4.99 5.09 0.59
CA GLU A 26 6.18 4.27 0.63
C GLU A 26 6.11 3.14 1.66
N ALA A 27 5.07 3.10 2.48
CA ALA A 27 4.89 2.05 3.48
C ALA A 27 4.74 0.69 2.81
N LEU A 28 5.43 -0.32 3.35
CA LEU A 28 5.41 -1.67 2.82
C LEU A 28 4.25 -2.44 3.43
N LEU A 29 3.40 -2.98 2.56
CA LEU A 29 2.31 -3.87 2.89
C LEU A 29 2.78 -5.32 2.73
N THR A 30 2.46 -6.17 3.71
CA THR A 30 2.75 -7.61 3.65
C THR A 30 1.56 -8.42 4.12
N THR A 31 1.19 -9.44 3.35
CA THR A 31 0.13 -10.38 3.69
C THR A 31 0.56 -11.27 4.84
N ARG A 32 -0.28 -11.36 5.87
CA ARG A 32 -0.08 -12.28 6.98
C ARG A 32 -0.42 -13.70 6.56
N GLN A 33 0.32 -14.67 7.11
CA GLN A 33 -0.04 -16.07 6.99
C GLN A 33 -1.22 -16.37 7.93
N ALA A 34 -2.42 -16.01 7.48
CA ALA A 34 -3.68 -16.26 8.15
C ALA A 34 -4.70 -16.84 7.16
N PRO A 35 -5.65 -17.69 7.61
CA PRO A 35 -6.75 -18.14 6.78
C PRO A 35 -7.52 -16.95 6.20
N ARG A 36 -7.71 -16.93 4.88
CA ARG A 36 -8.45 -15.86 4.22
C ARG A 36 -9.96 -16.06 4.43
N PRO A 37 -10.72 -15.02 4.78
CA PRO A 37 -12.18 -15.12 4.83
C PRO A 37 -12.77 -15.43 3.45
N LEU A 38 -13.88 -16.17 3.42
CA LEU A 38 -14.58 -16.50 2.16
C LEU A 38 -15.26 -15.29 1.51
N HIS A 39 -15.51 -14.23 2.28
CA HIS A 39 -16.28 -13.05 1.88
C HIS A 39 -15.42 -11.90 1.33
N LEU A 40 -14.13 -12.12 1.07
CA LEU A 40 -13.26 -11.10 0.46
C LEU A 40 -13.74 -10.75 -0.95
N ASN A 41 -13.78 -9.46 -1.27
CA ASN A 41 -14.04 -8.99 -2.63
C ASN A 41 -12.82 -9.23 -3.55
N PRO A 42 -12.98 -9.14 -4.88
CA PRO A 42 -11.89 -9.38 -5.83
C PRO A 42 -10.67 -8.48 -5.62
N GLU A 43 -10.89 -7.21 -5.27
CA GLU A 43 -9.85 -6.21 -5.06
C GLU A 43 -9.02 -6.52 -3.80
N GLU A 44 -9.67 -6.94 -2.71
CA GLU A 44 -9.04 -7.38 -1.47
C GLU A 44 -8.19 -8.62 -1.69
N ARG A 45 -8.71 -9.62 -2.42
CA ARG A 45 -7.95 -10.84 -2.76
C ARG A 45 -6.71 -10.50 -3.56
N THR A 46 -6.89 -9.68 -4.60
CA THR A 46 -5.79 -9.26 -5.47
C THR A 46 -4.75 -8.46 -4.69
N LEU A 47 -5.17 -7.56 -3.81
CA LEU A 47 -4.26 -6.80 -2.94
C LEU A 47 -3.45 -7.73 -2.01
N LEU A 48 -4.08 -8.75 -1.42
CA LEU A 48 -3.37 -9.76 -0.61
C LEU A 48 -2.39 -10.59 -1.43
N ASP A 49 -2.71 -10.90 -2.69
CA ASP A 49 -1.82 -11.64 -3.59
C ASP A 49 -0.61 -10.79 -4.00
N LEU A 50 -0.84 -9.51 -4.33
CA LEU A 50 0.22 -8.55 -4.61
C LEU A 50 1.16 -8.40 -3.42
N CYS A 51 0.60 -8.32 -2.21
CA CYS A 51 1.36 -8.15 -0.97
C CYS A 51 1.89 -9.48 -0.37
N ALA A 52 1.87 -10.60 -1.11
CA ALA A 52 2.51 -11.84 -0.68
C ALA A 52 4.02 -11.67 -0.44
N ARG A 53 4.62 -10.62 -1.04
CA ARG A 53 5.93 -10.07 -0.70
C ARG A 53 5.76 -8.60 -0.29
N PRO A 54 6.68 -8.03 0.51
CA PRO A 54 6.62 -6.63 0.88
C PRO A 54 6.47 -5.73 -0.34
N THR A 55 5.35 -5.00 -0.43
CA THR A 55 4.97 -4.19 -1.59
C THR A 55 4.56 -2.80 -1.12
N ALA A 56 5.09 -1.75 -1.74
CA ALA A 56 4.72 -0.38 -1.37
C ALA A 56 3.24 -0.10 -1.68
N LEU A 57 2.56 0.70 -0.85
CA LEU A 57 1.16 1.09 -1.09
C LEU A 57 0.98 1.71 -2.50
N ALA A 58 1.92 2.56 -2.94
CA ALA A 58 1.92 3.13 -4.28
C ALA A 58 1.96 2.10 -5.39
N GLU A 59 2.83 1.11 -5.24
CA GLU A 59 3.01 0.05 -6.21
C GLU A 59 1.75 -0.81 -6.28
N ALA A 60 1.19 -1.18 -5.13
CA ALA A 60 -0.07 -1.91 -5.07
C ALA A 60 -1.21 -1.15 -5.77
N ALA A 61 -1.32 0.17 -5.56
CA ALA A 61 -2.33 0.99 -6.23
C ALA A 61 -2.14 1.01 -7.75
N ALA A 62 -0.90 1.19 -8.22
CA ALA A 62 -0.57 1.17 -9.63
C ALA A 62 -0.90 -0.19 -10.29
N ARG A 63 -0.59 -1.30 -9.61
CA ARG A 63 -0.85 -2.66 -10.11
C ARG A 63 -2.32 -3.05 -10.07
N LEU A 64 -3.08 -2.54 -9.11
CA LEU A 64 -4.54 -2.71 -9.06
C LEU A 64 -5.28 -1.81 -10.06
N GLY A 65 -4.65 -0.75 -10.57
CA GLY A 65 -5.32 0.26 -11.39
C GLY A 65 -6.35 1.09 -10.61
N LEU A 66 -6.20 1.18 -9.29
CA LEU A 66 -7.13 1.88 -8.40
C LEU A 66 -6.53 3.22 -7.93
N PRO A 67 -7.35 4.25 -7.68
CA PRO A 67 -6.87 5.49 -7.07
C PRO A 67 -6.21 5.21 -5.72
N LEU A 68 -5.09 5.89 -5.44
CA LEU A 68 -4.30 5.68 -4.22
C LEU A 68 -5.14 5.75 -2.93
N GLY A 69 -6.09 6.68 -2.86
CA GLY A 69 -6.98 6.82 -1.70
C GLY A 69 -7.85 5.58 -1.48
N LEU A 70 -8.32 4.94 -2.54
CA LEU A 70 -9.14 3.75 -2.48
C LEU A 70 -8.32 2.52 -2.07
N THR A 71 -7.14 2.34 -2.66
CA THR A 71 -6.19 1.29 -2.24
C THR A 71 -5.80 1.45 -0.78
N ARG A 72 -5.60 2.69 -0.30
CA ARG A 72 -5.29 2.98 1.11
C ARG A 72 -6.42 2.56 2.05
N VAL A 73 -7.68 2.80 1.67
CA VAL A 73 -8.84 2.37 2.46
C VAL A 73 -8.91 0.84 2.51
N LEU A 74 -8.82 0.16 1.36
CA LEU A 74 -8.81 -1.31 1.29
C LEU A 74 -7.69 -1.92 2.14
N ALA A 75 -6.47 -1.39 2.01
CA ALA A 75 -5.33 -1.84 2.80
C ALA A 75 -5.58 -1.65 4.30
N SER A 76 -6.16 -0.51 4.71
CA SER A 76 -6.47 -0.24 6.11
C SER A 76 -7.51 -1.21 6.67
N ASP A 77 -8.54 -1.53 5.90
CA ASP A 77 -9.58 -2.49 6.31
C ASP A 77 -8.98 -3.89 6.49
N LEU A 78 -8.10 -4.33 5.58
CA LEU A 78 -7.40 -5.60 5.68
C LEU A 78 -6.39 -5.65 6.84
N VAL A 79 -5.78 -4.51 7.20
CA VAL A 79 -4.93 -4.40 8.40
C VAL A 79 -5.76 -4.57 9.66
N VAL A 80 -6.93 -3.92 9.75
CA VAL A 80 -7.86 -4.08 10.87
C VAL A 80 -8.35 -5.52 10.99
N GLN A 81 -8.59 -6.20 9.86
CA GLN A 81 -8.96 -7.61 9.83
C GLN A 81 -7.79 -8.57 10.16
N GLY A 82 -6.56 -8.06 10.34
CA GLY A 82 -5.39 -8.89 10.63
C GLY A 82 -4.93 -9.73 9.44
N LEU A 83 -5.22 -9.31 8.21
CA LEU A 83 -4.81 -9.98 6.97
C LEU A 83 -3.59 -9.32 6.31
N LEU A 84 -3.39 -8.02 6.55
CA LEU A 84 -2.21 -7.27 6.14
C LEU A 84 -1.45 -6.72 7.37
N THR A 85 -0.14 -6.59 7.24
CA THR A 85 0.68 -5.72 8.09
C THR A 85 1.23 -4.57 7.30
N VAL A 86 1.43 -3.44 7.98
CA VAL A 86 2.14 -2.27 7.46
C VAL A 86 3.46 -2.15 8.18
N SER A 87 4.54 -2.01 7.44
CA SER A 87 5.83 -1.61 7.97
C SER A 87 6.15 -0.20 7.49
N GLU A 88 6.42 0.69 8.45
CA GLU A 88 6.91 2.02 8.13
C GLU A 88 8.34 1.93 7.58
N SER A 89 8.59 2.64 6.48
CA SER A 89 9.94 2.82 5.97
C SER A 89 10.68 3.77 6.91
N VAL A 90 11.50 3.22 7.80
CA VAL A 90 12.38 4.04 8.64
C VAL A 90 13.52 4.56 7.76
N PRO A 91 13.66 5.89 7.58
CA PRO A 91 14.77 6.42 6.80
C PRO A 91 16.10 6.06 7.49
N PRO A 92 17.10 5.56 6.73
CA PRO A 92 18.38 5.18 7.32
C PRO A 92 19.09 6.40 7.92
N GLU A 93 19.87 6.17 8.99
CA GLU A 93 20.66 7.24 9.61
C GLU A 93 21.60 7.89 8.58
N VAL A 94 21.68 9.23 8.60
CA VAL A 94 22.53 10.00 7.68
C VAL A 94 24.00 9.55 7.76
N ARG A 95 24.46 9.09 8.94
CA ARG A 95 25.82 8.55 9.09
C ARG A 95 26.03 7.29 8.27
N LEU A 96 25.10 6.34 8.31
CA LEU A 96 25.13 5.13 7.50
C LEU A 96 25.19 5.46 6.00
N LEU A 97 24.38 6.42 5.54
CA LEU A 97 24.40 6.86 4.14
C LEU A 97 25.75 7.46 3.74
N ARG A 98 26.39 8.23 4.61
CA ARG A 98 27.74 8.77 4.39
C ARG A 98 28.78 7.67 4.32
N ASP A 99 28.68 6.67 5.20
CA ASP A 99 29.63 5.55 5.26
C ASP A 99 29.52 4.69 3.98
N VAL A 100 28.29 4.39 3.52
CA VAL A 100 28.05 3.69 2.26
C VAL A 100 28.60 4.50 1.08
N LEU A 101 28.31 5.81 1.00
CA LEU A 101 28.81 6.67 -0.08
C LEU A 101 30.35 6.73 -0.10
N ALA A 102 30.98 6.84 1.07
CA ALA A 102 32.43 6.82 1.19
C ALA A 102 33.01 5.47 0.76
N GLY A 103 32.35 4.36 1.09
CA GLY A 103 32.71 3.02 0.62
C GLY A 103 32.65 2.90 -0.90
N LEU A 104 31.54 3.28 -1.52
CA LEU A 104 31.33 3.23 -2.98
C LEU A 104 32.38 4.06 -3.73
N ARG A 105 32.78 5.22 -3.21
CA ARG A 105 33.78 6.11 -3.82
C ARG A 105 35.22 5.60 -3.75
N ARG A 106 35.54 4.65 -2.87
CA ARG A 106 36.88 4.03 -2.79
C ARG A 106 37.06 2.88 -3.78
N MET A 107 35.99 2.50 -4.48
CA MET A 107 35.97 1.37 -5.41
C MET A 107 36.04 1.81 -6.89
N THR A 108 36.10 3.10 -7.15
CA THR A 108 36.29 3.74 -8.46
C THR A 108 37.61 4.48 -8.48
#